data_AF-A0AAW4ULB0-F1
#
_entry.id   AF-A0AAW4ULB0-F1
#
_cell.length_a   1.000
_cell.length_b   1.000
_cell.length_c   1.000
_cell.angle_alpha   90.00
_cell.angle_beta   90.00
_cell.angle_gamma   90.00
#
_symmetry.space_group_name_H-M   'P 1'
#
loop_
_entity.id
_entity.type
_entity.pdbx_description
1 polymer ?
#
loop_
_entity_poly.entity_id
_entity_poly.type
_entity_poly.pdbx_seq_one_letter_code
_entity_poly.pdbx_strand_id
1 'polypeptide(L)' 'MFPTINKKETGVNLRRIMDMRGVKPKDIQEYLGFGCVQSVYRWLDAAIHFVRMRQREEYL' A
#
# COMPACT_ATOMS: atom_id res chain seq x y z
N MET A 1 -12.33 -5.35 -21.54
CA MET A 1 -12.18 -5.10 -20.09
C MET A 1 -10.77 -4.59 -19.86
N PHE A 2 -10.61 -3.47 -19.17
CA PHE A 2 -9.29 -2.96 -18.80
C PHE A 2 -8.83 -3.62 -17.49
N PRO A 3 -7.56 -4.00 -17.34
CA PRO A 3 -7.06 -4.49 -16.06
C PRO A 3 -7.18 -3.39 -15.00
N THR A 4 -7.86 -3.71 -13.90
CA THR A 4 -8.03 -2.81 -12.75
C THR A 4 -7.19 -3.29 -11.58
N ILE A 5 -6.47 -2.36 -10.96
CA ILE A 5 -5.67 -2.66 -9.77
C ILE A 5 -6.56 -2.52 -8.53
N ASN A 6 -6.63 -3.56 -7.72
CA ASN A 6 -7.19 -3.46 -6.38
C ASN A 6 -6.23 -2.68 -5.46
N LYS A 7 -6.43 -1.37 -5.35
CA LYS A 7 -5.54 -0.47 -4.59
C LYS A 7 -5.40 -0.88 -3.12
N LYS A 8 -6.47 -1.37 -2.50
CA LYS A 8 -6.48 -1.78 -1.09
C LYS A 8 -5.59 -3.00 -0.88
N GLU A 9 -5.86 -4.07 -1.62
CA GLU A 9 -5.13 -5.33 -1.49
C GLU A 9 -3.65 -5.16 -1.89
N THR A 10 -3.41 -4.35 -2.92
CA THR A 10 -2.05 -3.96 -3.32
C THR A 10 -1.33 -3.24 -2.18
N GLY A 11 -1.96 -2.24 -1.55
CA GLY A 11 -1.36 -1.50 -0.43
C GLY A 11 -1.03 -2.36 0.78
N VAL A 12 -1.93 -3.28 1.16
CA VAL A 12 -1.73 -4.21 2.27
C VAL A 12 -0.57 -5.17 1.98
N ASN A 13 -0.54 -5.77 0.78
CA ASN A 13 0.54 -6.69 0.41
C ASN A 13 1.89 -5.96 0.32
N LEU A 14 1.90 -4.74 -0.20
CA LEU A 14 3.11 -3.91 -0.27
C LEU A 14 3.67 -3.62 1.12
N ARG A 15 2.82 -3.19 2.07
CA ARG A 15 3.20 -2.99 3.47
C ARG A 15 3.81 -4.27 4.06
N ARG A 16 3.14 -5.42 3.87
CA ARG A 16 3.62 -6.71 4.36
C ARG A 16 5.00 -7.05 3.82
N ILE A 17 5.23 -6.89 2.52
CA ILE A 17 6.52 -7.18 1.88
C ILE A 17 7.60 -6.23 2.38
N MET A 18 7.28 -4.95 2.53
CA MET A 18 8.20 -3.94 3.08
C MET A 18 8.66 -4.32 4.49
N ASP A 19 7.72 -4.68 5.36
CA ASP A 19 8.02 -5.06 6.73
C ASP A 19 8.81 -6.39 6.78
N MET A 20 8.43 -7.40 5.97
CA MET A 20 9.12 -8.69 5.91
C MET A 20 10.56 -8.60 5.39
N ARG A 21 10.83 -7.68 4.46
CA ARG A 21 12.14 -7.58 3.79
C ARG A 21 12.99 -6.40 4.26
N GLY A 22 12.46 -5.57 5.16
CA GLY A 22 13.14 -4.35 5.63
C GLY A 22 13.35 -3.29 4.55
N VAL A 23 12.56 -3.33 3.46
CA VAL A 23 12.68 -2.40 2.33
C VAL A 23 11.81 -1.16 2.51
N LYS A 24 12.30 -0.02 2.04
CA LYS A 24 11.69 1.30 2.19
C LYS A 24 10.88 1.68 0.95
N PRO A 25 9.99 2.68 1.05
CA PRO A 25 9.19 3.14 -0.10
C PRO A 25 10.03 3.52 -1.34
N LYS A 26 11.26 4.01 -1.14
CA LYS A 26 12.17 4.36 -2.22
C LYS A 26 12.64 3.13 -3.01
N ASP A 27 12.99 2.05 -2.30
CA ASP A 27 13.40 0.78 -2.93
C ASP A 27 12.27 0.20 -3.79
N ILE A 28 11.02 0.33 -3.33
CA ILE A 28 9.84 -0.06 -4.09
C ILE A 28 9.62 0.82 -5.32
N GLN A 29 9.79 2.14 -5.17
CA GLN A 29 9.69 3.09 -6.28
C GLN A 29 10.72 2.78 -7.37
N GLU A 30 11.96 2.48 -6.99
CA GLU A 30 13.05 2.11 -7.90
C GLU A 30 12.77 0.76 -8.56
N TYR A 31 12.39 -0.27 -7.79
CA TYR A 31 12.10 -1.62 -8.30
C TYR A 31 10.94 -1.65 -9.30
N LEU A 32 9.89 -0.87 -9.06
CA LEU A 32 8.70 -0.79 -9.93
C LEU A 32 8.83 0.28 -11.02
N GLY A 33 9.91 1.07 -11.02
CA GLY A 33 10.16 2.11 -12.01
C GLY A 33 9.17 3.28 -11.95
N PHE A 34 8.64 3.63 -10.77
CA PHE A 34 7.77 4.81 -10.66
C PHE A 34 8.56 6.10 -10.75
N GLY A 35 7.99 7.13 -11.36
CA GLY A 35 8.62 8.45 -11.43
C GLY A 35 8.71 9.18 -10.09
N CYS A 36 7.96 8.77 -9.06
CA CYS A 36 8.00 9.39 -7.73
C CYS A 36 7.63 8.42 -6.61
N VAL A 37 8.21 8.65 -5.43
CA VAL A 37 7.92 7.86 -4.22
C VAL A 37 6.49 8.08 -3.71
N GLN A 38 5.87 9.22 -4.05
CA GLN A 38 4.48 9.54 -3.75
C GLN A 38 3.51 8.50 -4.32
N SER A 39 3.83 7.86 -5.44
CA SER A 39 3.01 6.76 -5.99
C SER A 39 2.91 5.58 -5.02
N VAL A 40 4.00 5.26 -4.33
CA VAL A 40 4.05 4.19 -3.31
C VAL A 40 3.21 4.59 -2.09
N TYR A 41 3.37 5.83 -1.60
CA TYR A 41 2.60 6.32 -0.46
C TYR A 41 1.09 6.31 -0.70
N ARG A 42 0.61 6.60 -1.92
CA ARG A 42 -0.82 6.54 -2.25
C ARG A 42 -1.41 5.13 -2.11
N TRP A 43 -0.62 4.08 -2.37
CA TRP A 43 -1.07 2.70 -2.14
C TRP A 43 -1.04 2.35 -0.66
N LEU A 44 -0.04 2.82 0.08
CA LEU A 44 0.05 2.59 1.52
C LEU A 44 -1.07 3.33 2.29
N ASP A 45 -1.45 4.52 1.86
CA ASP A 45 -2.52 5.30 2.47
C ASP A 45 -3.88 4.58 2.39
N ALA A 46 -4.18 3.96 1.24
CA ALA A 46 -5.35 3.10 1.09
C ALA A 46 -5.36 1.94 2.10
N ALA A 47 -4.21 1.37 2.43
CA ALA A 47 -4.10 0.33 3.45
C ALA A 47 -4.34 0.88 4.86
N ILE A 48 -3.77 2.05 5.19
CA ILE A 48 -3.92 2.68 6.52
C ILE A 48 -5.36 3.12 6.76
N HIS A 49 -5.98 3.77 5.79
CA HIS A 49 -7.40 4.15 5.86
C HIS A 49 -8.28 2.94 6.13
N PHE A 50 -8.01 1.80 5.48
CA PHE A 50 -8.76 0.58 5.71
C PHE A 50 -8.56 0.00 7.12
N VAL A 51 -7.32 -0.08 7.61
CA VAL A 51 -7.04 -0.56 8.98
C VAL A 51 -7.75 0.31 10.02
N ARG A 52 -7.77 1.63 9.82
CA ARG A 52 -8.49 2.57 10.69
C ARG A 52 -10.01 2.40 10.62
N MET A 53 -10.58 2.15 9.44
CA MET A 53 -12.02 1.87 9.30
C MET A 53 -12.42 0.55 9.96
N ARG A 54 -11.62 -0.51 9.79
CA ARG A 54 -11.82 -1.81 10.45
C ARG A 54 -11.86 -1.69 11.98
N GLN A 55 -10.93 -0.95 12.58
CA GLN A 55 -10.95 -0.73 14.03
C GLN A 55 -12.18 0.06 14.46
N ARG A 56 -12.62 1.06 13.68
CA ARG A 56 -13.83 1.84 13.99
C ARG A 56 -15.11 0.99 13.99
N GLU A 57 -15.22 0.01 13.10
CA GLU A 57 -16.35 -0.92 13.05
C GLU A 57 -16.33 -1.96 14.18
N GLU A 58 -15.16 -2.30 14.73
CA GLU A 58 -15.03 -3.23 15.88
C GLU A 58 -15.41 -2.57 17.23
N TYR A 59 -15.56 -1.24 17.29
CA TYR A 59 -15.96 -0.48 18.49
C TYR A 59 -17.41 0.06 18.43
N LEU A 60 -18.21 -0.34 17.43
CA LEU A 60 -19.63 -0.01 17.26
C LEU A 60 -20.48 -1.29 17.34
#